data_AF-A0A543Q2X1-F1
#
_entry.id   AF-A0A543Q2X1-F1
#
_cell.length_a   1.000
_cell.length_b   1.000
_cell.length_c   1.000
_cell.angle_alpha   90.00
_cell.angle_beta   90.00
_cell.angle_gamma   90.00
#
_symmetry.space_group_name_H-M   'P 1'
#
loop_
_entity.id
_entity.type
_entity.pdbx_description
1 polymer ?
#
loop_
_entity_poly.entity_id
_entity_poly.type
_entity_poly.pdbx_seq_one_letter_code
_entity_poly.pdbx_strand_id
1 'polypeptide(L)' 'MRYEYKIEQFNEKGFVKGEVKWQELEDRLNALGEKEWNIQDIRPLALGGSQSGVMVFMKRETA' A
#
# COMPACT_ATOMS: atom_id res chain seq x y z
N MET A 1 -5.39 19.10 -16.77
CA MET A 1 -4.88 18.36 -15.59
C MET A 1 -4.69 16.92 -15.98
N ARG A 2 -3.47 16.40 -15.92
CA ARG A 2 -3.17 14.99 -16.18
C ARG A 2 -2.99 14.30 -14.83
N TYR A 3 -3.54 13.10 -14.70
CA TYR A 3 -3.42 12.30 -13.47
C TYR A 3 -2.63 11.04 -13.78
N GLU A 4 -1.70 10.73 -12.89
CA GLU A 4 -0.99 9.45 -12.92
C GLU A 4 -1.55 8.55 -11.83
N TYR A 5 -1.81 7.30 -12.19
CA TYR A 5 -2.35 6.28 -11.29
C TYR A 5 -1.31 5.20 -11.09
N LYS A 6 -1.18 4.74 -9.85
CA LYS A 6 -0.26 3.66 -9.49
C LYS A 6 -0.93 2.70 -8.51
N ILE A 7 -0.67 1.42 -8.71
CA ILE A 7 -1.06 0.37 -7.76
C ILE A 7 0.24 -0.23 -7.23
N GLU A 8 0.39 -0.26 -5.91
CA GLU A 8 1.48 -0.98 -5.26
C GLU A 8 0.96 -2.12 -4.42
N GLN A 9 1.67 -3.25 -4.46
CA GLN A 9 1.37 -4.45 -3.72
C GLN A 9 2.43 -4.66 -2.65
N PHE A 10 2.00 -4.72 -1.40
CA PHE A 10 2.87 -5.01 -0.26
C PHE A 10 2.67 -6.47 0.14
N ASN A 11 3.63 -7.30 -0.26
CA ASN A 11 3.70 -8.72 0.10
C ASN A 11 4.43 -8.90 1.42
N GLU A 12 3.83 -8.38 2.49
CA GLU A 12 4.32 -8.57 3.85
C GLU A 12 3.98 -10.00 4.30
N LYS A 13 4.92 -10.94 4.15
CA LYS A 13 4.88 -12.23 4.88
C LYS A 13 5.20 -11.94 6.36
N GLY A 14 4.25 -11.33 7.06
CA GLY A 14 4.48 -10.70 8.36
C GLY A 14 3.45 -11.01 9.43
N PHE A 15 2.42 -11.84 9.17
CA PHE A 15 1.69 -12.49 10.26
C PHE A 15 2.52 -13.64 10.84
N VAL A 16 3.70 -13.34 11.39
CA VAL A 16 4.51 -14.31 12.12
C VAL A 16 4.47 -13.91 13.59
N LYS A 17 3.74 -14.68 14.40
CA LYS A 17 3.61 -14.51 15.86
C LYS A 17 2.78 -13.30 16.35
N GLY A 18 1.80 -12.83 15.57
CA GLY A 18 0.74 -11.96 16.10
C GLY A 18 1.07 -10.47 16.23
N GLU A 19 2.26 -10.03 15.83
CA GLU A 19 2.58 -8.60 15.71
C GLU A 19 2.45 -8.18 14.23
N VAL A 20 1.39 -7.47 13.91
CA VAL A 20 1.25 -6.83 12.61
C VAL A 20 2.17 -5.63 12.57
N LYS A 21 3.20 -5.67 11.71
CA LYS A 21 4.06 -4.51 11.45
C LYS A 21 3.33 -3.48 10.59
N TRP A 22 2.30 -2.85 11.17
CA TRP A 22 1.67 -1.66 10.60
C TRP A 22 2.69 -0.54 10.40
N GLN A 23 3.73 -0.47 11.23
CA GLN A 23 4.80 0.53 11.13
C GLN A 23 5.53 0.48 9.78
N GLU A 24 5.90 -0.70 9.27
CA GLU A 24 6.62 -0.80 7.98
C GLU A 24 5.71 -0.40 6.80
N LEU A 25 4.41 -0.72 6.88
CA LEU A 25 3.43 -0.25 5.89
C LEU A 25 3.24 1.28 6.00
N GLU A 26 3.09 1.80 7.22
CA GLU A 26 2.93 3.23 7.49
C GLU A 26 4.12 4.04 6.99
N ASP A 27 5.35 3.60 7.27
CA ASP A 27 6.57 4.24 6.78
C ASP A 27 6.63 4.26 5.24
N ARG A 28 6.23 3.16 4.59
CA ARG A 28 6.16 3.09 3.11
C ARG A 28 5.07 4.01 2.55
N LEU A 29 3.90 4.07 3.19
CA LEU A 29 2.82 4.97 2.79
C LEU A 29 3.20 6.44 2.99
N ASN A 30 3.90 6.77 4.08
CA ASN A 30 4.43 8.10 4.34
C ASN A 30 5.46 8.50 3.27
N ALA A 31 6.40 7.61 2.93
CA ALA A 31 7.37 7.84 1.85
C ALA A 31 6.72 8.00 0.46
N LEU A 32 5.53 7.42 0.25
CA LEU A 32 4.74 7.63 -0.97
C LEU A 32 4.02 8.98 -0.95
N GLY A 33 3.49 9.38 0.21
CA GLY A 33 2.91 10.72 0.43
C GLY A 33 3.92 11.84 0.19
N GLU A 34 5.18 11.68 0.63
CA GLU A 34 6.28 12.61 0.33
C GLU A 34 6.56 12.78 -1.17
N LYS A 35 6.19 11.79 -1.99
CA LYS A 35 6.33 11.81 -3.46
C LYS A 35 5.07 12.30 -4.17
N GLU A 36 4.18 12.99 -3.44
CA GLU A 36 2.91 13.55 -3.93
C GLU A 36 1.90 12.48 -4.41
N TRP A 37 2.06 11.23 -3.97
CA TRP A 37 1.07 10.19 -4.22
C TRP A 37 -0.03 10.24 -3.17
N ASN A 38 -1.26 10.54 -3.61
CA ASN A 38 -2.43 10.48 -2.76
C ASN A 38 -3.00 9.06 -2.77
N ILE A 39 -3.02 8.43 -1.60
CA ILE A 39 -3.66 7.11 -1.40
C ILE A 39 -5.17 7.27 -1.55
N GLN A 40 -5.75 6.49 -2.46
CA GLN A 40 -7.18 6.51 -2.76
C GLN A 40 -7.92 5.35 -2.10
N ASP A 41 -7.31 4.16 -2.07
CA ASP A 41 -7.93 2.95 -1.54
C ASP A 41 -6.84 1.96 -1.10
N ILE A 42 -7.13 1.13 -0.08
CA ILE A 42 -6.26 0.06 0.39
C ILE A 42 -7.11 -1.20 0.52
N ARG A 43 -6.76 -2.24 -0.24
CA ARG A 43 -7.50 -3.51 -0.24
C ARG A 43 -6.64 -4.65 0.31
N PRO A 44 -7.21 -5.54 1.11
CA PRO A 44 -6.51 -6.75 1.52
C PRO A 44 -6.26 -7.64 0.30
N LEU A 45 -5.05 -8.18 0.20
CA LEU A 45 -4.70 -9.18 -0.80
C LEU A 45 -4.79 -10.57 -0.14
N ALA A 46 -5.76 -11.37 -0.58
CA ALA A 46 -5.88 -12.77 -0.18
C ALA A 46 -5.46 -13.67 -1.36
N LEU A 47 -4.32 -14.35 -1.22
CA LEU A 47 -3.90 -15.41 -2.14
C LEU A 47 -4.15 -16.76 -1.45
N GLY A 48 -5.17 -17.50 -1.90
CA GLY A 48 -5.35 -18.91 -1.54
C GLY A 48 -5.76 -19.20 -0.09
N GLY A 49 -6.51 -18.31 0.58
CA GLY A 49 -7.13 -18.58 1.89
C GLY A 49 -6.36 -18.01 3.10
N SER A 50 -5.14 -17.53 2.92
CA SER A 50 -4.43 -16.72 3.91
C SER A 50 -4.25 -15.29 3.40
N GLN A 51 -4.65 -14.29 4.18
CA GLN A 51 -4.39 -12.89 3.87
C GLN A 51 -2.88 -12.65 3.83
N SER A 52 -2.35 -12.29 2.66
CA SER A 52 -0.92 -12.35 2.34
C SER A 52 -0.30 -10.97 2.06
N GLY A 53 -1.09 -9.90 2.16
CA GLY A 53 -0.62 -8.53 1.91
C GLY A 53 -1.75 -7.52 1.73
N VAL A 54 -1.40 -6.35 1.21
CA VAL A 54 -2.35 -5.29 0.82
C VAL A 54 -2.01 -4.72 -0.56
N MET A 55 -3.03 -4.29 -1.29
CA MET A 55 -2.92 -3.50 -2.52
C MET A 55 -3.32 -2.06 -2.20
N VAL A 56 -2.47 -1.11 -2.59
CA VAL A 56 -2.68 0.32 -2.35
C VAL A 56 -2.85 1.01 -3.70
N PHE A 57 -3.98 1.69 -3.86
CA PHE A 57 -4.34 2.46 -5.04
C PHE A 57 -3.97 3.91 -4.80
N MET A 58 -3.24 4.52 -5.73
CA MET A 58 -2.71 5.86 -5.57
C MET A 58 -2.92 6.69 -6.83
N LYS A 59 -3.00 8.00 -6.61
CA LYS A 59 -3.15 9.01 -7.65
C LYS A 59 -2.24 10.19 -7.36
N ARG A 60 -1.53 10.71 -8.35
CA ARG A 60 -0.86 12.01 -8.25
C ARG A 60 -1.29 12.93 -9.38
N GLU A 61 -1.27 14.23 -9.11
CA GLU A 61 -1.41 15.23 -10.15
C GLU A 61 -0.08 15.37 -10.89
N THR A 62 -0.14 15.48 -12.21
CA THR A 62 1.03 15.75 -13.04
C THR A 62 0.78 17.09 -13.74
N ALA A 63 1.73 18.00 -13.57
CA ALA A 63 1.73 19.33 -14.19
C ALA A 63 1.87 19.22 -15.71
#